data_AF-A0A6P6EG92-F1
#
_entry.id   AF-A0A6P6EG92-F1
#
_cell.length_a   1.000
_cell.length_b   1.000
_cell.length_c   1.000
_cell.angle_alpha   90.00
_cell.angle_beta   90.00
_cell.angle_gamma   90.00
#
_symmetry.space_group_name_H-M   'P 1'
#
loop_
_entity.id
_entity.type
_entity.pdbx_description
1 polymer ?
#
loop_
_entity_poly.entity_id
_entity_poly.type
_entity_poly.pdbx_seq_one_letter_code
_entity_poly.pdbx_strand_id
1 'polypeptide(L)'
;MIKNVLSMPIVNKKEEIVGVATFYNRKDGKPFDEMDETLMESLTQFLGWSVLNPDTYESMNRLENRKDIFQDIVKYHVKCDNNEIQQILKTREVYGKEPWECEEEELAEILQGELPDAEKFEINKFHFSDLPLTELELVKCGIQMYYELKVVDKFHIPQEALVRFMYSLSKGYRRITYHNWRHGFNVGQTMFSLLVTGKLKRYFTDLEALAMVTAAFCHDIDHRGTNNLYQMKSQNPLAKLHGSSILERHHLEFGKTLLRDENLNIFQNLNRRQHEHAIHMMDIAIIATDLALYFKKRTMFQKIVDQSKTYENAQEWTQYMMLEQTRKEIVMAMMMTACDLSAITKPWEVQSKVALLVAAEFWEQGDLERTVLQQNPIPMMDRNKADELPKLQVGFIDFVCTFVYKEFSRFHEEITPMLDGITNNRKEWKTLADEYDTKMKALEEEKQKQQAAKQAASGNQPGGGPSPGGAPASKSCCIQ
;
A
#
# COMPACT_ATOMS: atom_id res chain seq x y z
N MET A 1 5.25 -4.04 -73.51
CA MET A 1 6.70 -3.98 -73.72
C MET A 1 7.28 -3.01 -72.71
N ILE A 2 8.24 -3.42 -71.87
CA ILE A 2 8.95 -2.52 -70.96
C ILE A 2 9.92 -1.69 -71.82
N LYS A 3 9.78 -0.37 -71.78
CA LYS A 3 10.57 0.57 -72.58
C LYS A 3 11.62 1.29 -71.75
N ASN A 4 11.31 1.59 -70.48
CA ASN A 4 12.25 2.16 -69.51
C ASN A 4 11.86 1.73 -68.07
N VAL A 5 12.85 1.74 -67.17
CA VAL A 5 12.72 1.32 -65.76
C VAL A 5 13.54 2.24 -64.86
N LEU A 6 12.99 2.56 -63.69
CA LEU A 6 13.69 3.24 -62.61
C LEU A 6 13.50 2.39 -61.34
N SER A 7 14.58 2.01 -60.67
CA SER A 7 14.52 1.19 -59.45
C SER A 7 15.25 1.88 -58.33
N MET A 8 14.55 2.10 -57.22
CA MET A 8 15.08 2.79 -56.06
C MET A 8 14.88 1.91 -54.81
N PRO A 9 15.91 1.71 -53.98
CA PRO A 9 15.74 0.99 -52.72
C PRO A 9 14.91 1.82 -51.75
N ILE A 10 14.03 1.16 -50.99
CA ILE A 10 13.39 1.75 -49.81
C ILE A 10 14.30 1.43 -48.64
N VAL A 11 14.92 2.47 -48.09
CA VAL A 11 15.94 2.35 -47.06
C VAL A 11 15.41 2.92 -45.75
N ASN A 12 15.52 2.16 -44.67
CA ASN A 12 15.08 2.62 -43.36
C ASN A 12 16.12 3.61 -42.74
N LYS A 13 15.80 4.16 -41.56
CA LYS A 13 16.69 5.09 -40.84
C LYS A 13 18.06 4.48 -40.44
N LYS A 14 18.20 3.15 -40.46
CA LYS A 14 19.44 2.43 -40.15
C LYS A 14 20.27 2.09 -41.40
N GLU A 15 19.92 2.64 -42.55
CA GLU A 15 20.55 2.33 -43.85
C GLU A 15 20.35 0.87 -44.30
N GLU A 16 19.34 0.19 -43.75
CA GLU A 16 18.98 -1.17 -44.17
C GLU A 16 17.91 -1.11 -45.26
N ILE A 17 18.06 -1.94 -46.30
CA ILE A 17 17.08 -2.07 -47.38
C ILE A 17 15.88 -2.87 -46.84
N VAL A 18 14.72 -2.22 -46.73
CA VAL A 18 13.46 -2.83 -46.28
C VAL A 18 12.53 -3.19 -47.45
N GLY A 19 12.84 -2.68 -48.64
CA GLY A 19 12.11 -2.99 -49.87
C GLY A 19 12.77 -2.35 -51.08
N VAL A 20 12.22 -2.61 -52.26
CA VAL A 20 12.66 -1.98 -53.51
C VAL A 20 11.42 -1.53 -54.26
N ALA A 21 11.38 -0.24 -54.65
CA ALA A 21 10.35 0.30 -55.50
C ALA A 21 10.87 0.35 -56.94
N THR A 22 10.13 -0.25 -57.88
CA THR A 22 10.47 -0.25 -59.29
C THR A 22 9.35 0.37 -60.10
N PHE A 23 9.67 1.44 -60.84
CA PHE A 23 8.76 2.19 -61.69
C PHE A 23 9.01 1.82 -63.15
N TYR A 24 7.94 1.53 -63.89
CA TYR A 24 8.00 1.10 -65.29
C TYR A 24 7.24 2.08 -66.19
N ASN A 25 7.84 2.42 -67.34
CA ASN A 25 7.20 3.16 -68.43
C ASN A 25 6.63 4.54 -68.04
N ARG A 26 7.41 5.61 -68.23
CA ARG A 26 6.90 6.99 -68.11
C ARG A 26 5.75 7.24 -69.09
N LYS A 27 4.64 7.85 -68.62
CA LYS A 27 3.38 7.98 -69.39
C LYS A 27 3.52 8.78 -70.68
N ASP A 28 4.44 9.74 -70.72
CA ASP A 28 4.72 10.58 -71.90
C ASP A 28 5.67 9.91 -72.91
N GLY A 29 6.09 8.66 -72.64
CA GLY A 29 6.92 7.85 -73.53
C GLY A 29 8.41 8.21 -73.53
N LYS A 30 8.84 9.21 -72.75
CA LYS A 30 10.24 9.62 -72.60
C LYS A 30 10.96 8.75 -71.55
N PRO A 31 12.31 8.63 -71.59
CA PRO A 31 13.09 8.04 -70.49
C PRO A 31 12.93 8.85 -69.18
N PHE A 32 13.20 8.22 -68.05
CA PHE A 32 13.30 8.92 -66.76
C PHE A 32 14.47 9.90 -66.78
N ASP A 33 14.30 11.06 -66.17
CA ASP A 33 15.33 12.09 -66.04
C ASP A 33 15.77 12.30 -64.58
N GLU A 34 16.78 13.15 -64.34
CA GLU A 34 17.32 13.42 -62.99
C GLU A 34 16.26 13.96 -62.01
N MET A 35 15.24 14.64 -62.53
CA MET A 35 14.15 15.16 -61.71
C MET A 35 13.24 14.02 -61.23
N ASP A 36 12.95 13.06 -62.11
CA ASP A 36 12.25 11.82 -61.74
C ASP A 36 13.04 11.02 -60.69
N GLU A 37 14.36 10.91 -60.84
CA GLU A 37 15.23 10.22 -59.87
C GLU A 37 15.19 10.88 -58.49
N THR A 38 15.37 12.20 -58.43
CA THR A 38 15.36 12.98 -57.17
C THR A 38 14.00 12.91 -56.47
N LEU A 39 12.90 12.95 -57.25
CA LEU A 39 11.55 12.86 -56.72
C LEU A 39 11.27 11.48 -56.13
N MET A 40 11.66 10.41 -56.82
CA MET A 40 11.47 9.04 -56.35
C MET A 40 12.41 8.69 -55.19
N GLU A 41 13.61 9.25 -55.15
CA GLU A 41 14.51 9.17 -54.01
C GLU A 41 13.85 9.80 -52.76
N SER A 42 13.31 11.01 -52.89
CA SER A 42 12.60 11.68 -51.78
C SER A 42 11.41 10.85 -51.28
N LEU A 43 10.64 10.25 -52.19
CA LEU A 43 9.51 9.38 -51.85
C LEU A 43 9.97 8.09 -51.14
N THR A 44 10.99 7.40 -51.66
CA THR A 44 11.48 6.14 -51.10
C THR A 44 12.16 6.33 -49.74
N GLN A 45 12.86 7.45 -49.53
CA GLN A 45 13.37 7.85 -48.21
C GLN A 45 12.21 8.10 -47.22
N PHE A 46 11.18 8.85 -47.62
CA PHE A 46 10.01 9.10 -46.78
C PHE A 46 9.26 7.81 -46.41
N LEU A 47 9.06 6.91 -47.37
CA LEU A 47 8.45 5.60 -47.14
C LEU A 47 9.31 4.75 -46.19
N GLY A 48 10.63 4.72 -46.37
CA GLY A 48 11.54 3.96 -45.51
C GLY A 48 11.54 4.43 -44.05
N TRP A 49 11.42 5.74 -43.81
CA TRP A 49 11.22 6.28 -42.46
C TRP A 49 9.82 6.00 -41.92
N SER A 50 8.81 6.05 -42.78
CA SER A 50 7.41 5.86 -42.39
C SER A 50 7.10 4.41 -42.02
N VAL A 51 7.71 3.42 -42.69
CA VAL A 51 7.50 1.98 -42.45
C VAL A 51 8.01 1.54 -41.07
N LEU A 52 9.03 2.20 -40.53
CA LEU A 52 9.56 1.89 -39.19
C LEU A 52 8.55 2.20 -38.06
N ASN A 53 7.62 3.14 -38.31
CA ASN A 53 6.63 3.55 -37.30
C ASN A 53 5.57 2.45 -37.07
N PRO A 54 4.85 1.93 -38.10
CA PRO A 54 3.95 0.79 -37.96
C PRO A 54 4.58 -0.43 -37.29
N ASP A 55 5.81 -0.81 -37.64
CA ASP A 55 6.49 -1.98 -37.03
C ASP A 55 6.72 -1.78 -35.52
N THR A 56 7.04 -0.55 -35.12
CA THR A 56 7.19 -0.16 -33.72
C THR A 56 5.84 -0.20 -32.99
N TYR A 57 4.76 0.29 -33.62
CA TYR A 57 3.41 0.21 -33.07
C TYR A 57 2.92 -1.23 -32.96
N GLU A 58 3.21 -2.10 -33.93
CA GLU A 58 2.87 -3.51 -33.84
C GLU A 58 3.61 -4.18 -32.68
N SER A 59 4.89 -3.86 -32.50
CA SER A 59 5.69 -4.33 -31.37
C SER A 59 5.12 -3.85 -30.03
N MET A 60 4.65 -2.59 -29.96
CA MET A 60 3.95 -2.04 -28.79
C MET A 60 2.64 -2.81 -28.51
N ASN A 61 1.82 -3.06 -29.51
CA ASN A 61 0.56 -3.82 -29.36
C ASN A 61 0.84 -5.26 -28.88
N ARG A 62 1.91 -5.90 -29.35
CA ARG A 62 2.32 -7.23 -28.86
C ARG A 62 2.71 -7.20 -27.38
N LEU A 63 3.31 -6.11 -26.90
CA LEU A 63 3.63 -5.93 -25.48
C LEU A 63 2.37 -5.69 -24.64
N GLU A 64 1.41 -4.93 -25.16
CA GLU A 64 0.11 -4.70 -24.50
C GLU A 64 -0.67 -6.01 -24.35
N ASN A 65 -0.80 -6.79 -25.42
CA ASN A 65 -1.44 -8.11 -25.38
C ASN A 65 -0.74 -9.05 -24.38
N ARG A 66 0.60 -9.01 -24.31
CA ARG A 66 1.36 -9.82 -23.35
C ARG A 66 1.06 -9.40 -21.92
N LYS A 67 0.93 -8.09 -21.64
CA LYS A 67 0.55 -7.57 -20.33
C LYS A 67 -0.85 -8.06 -19.95
N ASP A 68 -1.82 -8.01 -20.87
CA ASP A 68 -3.19 -8.48 -20.59
C ASP A 68 -3.22 -9.99 -20.26
N ILE A 69 -2.49 -10.82 -21.01
CA ILE A 69 -2.37 -12.27 -20.72
C ILE A 69 -1.79 -12.50 -19.31
N PHE A 70 -0.74 -11.76 -18.92
CA PHE A 70 -0.17 -11.92 -17.58
C PHE A 70 -1.11 -11.42 -16.48
N GLN A 71 -1.90 -10.36 -16.74
CA GLN A 71 -2.92 -9.89 -15.80
C GLN A 71 -3.99 -10.95 -15.56
N ASP A 72 -4.44 -11.66 -16.60
CA ASP A 72 -5.38 -12.77 -16.47
C ASP A 72 -4.82 -13.93 -15.66
N ILE A 73 -3.53 -14.27 -15.84
CA ILE A 73 -2.86 -15.31 -15.03
C ILE A 73 -2.85 -14.91 -13.55
N VAL A 74 -2.47 -13.66 -13.23
CA VAL A 74 -2.48 -13.16 -11.85
C VAL A 74 -3.89 -13.22 -11.27
N LYS A 75 -4.88 -12.75 -12.03
CA LYS A 75 -6.28 -12.73 -11.63
C LYS A 75 -6.80 -14.13 -11.33
N TYR A 76 -6.48 -15.11 -12.16
CA TYR A 76 -6.85 -16.51 -11.96
C TYR A 76 -6.31 -17.08 -10.64
N HIS A 77 -5.06 -16.79 -10.30
CA HIS A 77 -4.46 -17.29 -9.04
C HIS A 77 -4.99 -16.59 -7.79
N VAL A 78 -5.38 -15.32 -7.90
CA VAL A 78 -5.89 -14.52 -6.78
C VAL A 78 -7.38 -14.75 -6.57
N LYS A 79 -8.15 -14.94 -7.65
CA LYS A 79 -9.60 -15.19 -7.59
C LYS A 79 -9.88 -16.43 -6.75
N CYS A 80 -10.82 -16.30 -5.83
CA CYS A 80 -11.39 -17.43 -5.11
C CYS A 80 -12.06 -18.35 -6.13
N ASP A 81 -11.72 -19.63 -6.13
CA ASP A 81 -12.27 -20.62 -7.06
C ASP A 81 -13.60 -21.22 -6.55
N ASN A 82 -14.23 -22.05 -7.38
CA ASN A 82 -15.55 -22.64 -7.08
C ASN A 82 -15.51 -23.70 -5.98
N ASN A 83 -14.34 -24.22 -5.61
CA ASN A 83 -14.20 -25.14 -4.49
C ASN A 83 -13.92 -24.38 -3.18
N GLU A 84 -13.09 -23.34 -3.24
CA GLU A 84 -12.79 -22.47 -2.11
C GLU A 84 -14.05 -21.76 -1.60
N ILE A 85 -14.91 -21.27 -2.51
CA ILE A 85 -16.15 -20.58 -2.13
C ILE A 85 -17.08 -21.48 -1.29
N GLN A 86 -17.00 -22.80 -1.46
CA GLN A 86 -17.80 -23.78 -0.70
C GLN A 86 -17.42 -23.85 0.78
N GLN A 87 -16.29 -23.27 1.20
CA GLN A 87 -15.95 -23.15 2.62
C GLN A 87 -16.86 -22.17 3.37
N ILE A 88 -17.53 -21.27 2.64
CA ILE A 88 -18.46 -20.27 3.18
C ILE A 88 -19.87 -20.51 2.61
N LEU A 89 -20.01 -20.51 1.28
CA LEU A 89 -21.26 -20.82 0.60
C LEU A 89 -21.34 -22.33 0.33
N LYS A 90 -21.72 -23.11 1.35
CA LYS A 90 -21.84 -24.58 1.30
C LYS A 90 -23.02 -25.08 0.45
N THR A 91 -23.22 -24.51 -0.74
CA THR A 91 -24.37 -24.79 -1.62
C THR A 91 -24.40 -26.23 -2.10
N ARG A 92 -23.22 -26.84 -2.34
CA ARG A 92 -23.14 -28.24 -2.73
C ARG A 92 -23.57 -29.19 -1.61
N GLU A 93 -23.23 -28.86 -0.38
CA GLU A 93 -23.60 -29.66 0.80
C GLU A 93 -25.09 -29.53 1.12
N VAL A 94 -25.62 -28.30 1.08
CA VAL A 94 -27.00 -28.00 1.52
C VAL A 94 -28.03 -28.27 0.41
N TYR A 95 -27.74 -27.84 -0.83
CA TYR A 95 -28.70 -27.87 -1.95
C TYR A 95 -28.28 -28.80 -3.10
N GLY A 96 -27.05 -29.33 -3.09
CA GLY A 96 -26.52 -30.13 -4.22
C GLY A 96 -26.30 -29.32 -5.50
N LYS A 97 -26.19 -27.99 -5.38
CA LYS A 97 -26.07 -27.03 -6.48
C LYS A 97 -24.76 -26.25 -6.39
N GLU A 98 -24.30 -25.74 -7.52
CA GLU A 98 -23.24 -24.73 -7.55
C GLU A 98 -23.80 -23.34 -7.17
N PRO A 99 -22.96 -22.40 -6.70
CA PRO A 99 -23.45 -21.10 -6.22
C PRO A 99 -24.25 -20.30 -7.26
N TRP A 100 -23.85 -20.36 -8.54
CA TRP A 100 -24.53 -19.66 -9.63
C TRP A 100 -25.88 -20.29 -10.03
N GLU A 101 -26.21 -21.47 -9.50
CA GLU A 101 -27.50 -22.14 -9.70
C GLU A 101 -28.47 -21.90 -8.54
N CYS A 102 -28.00 -21.27 -7.46
CA CYS A 102 -28.81 -20.93 -6.30
C CYS A 102 -29.48 -19.56 -6.46
N GLU A 103 -30.68 -19.45 -5.91
CA GLU A 103 -31.34 -18.14 -5.79
C GLU A 103 -30.69 -17.32 -4.66
N GLU A 104 -30.81 -15.99 -4.72
CA GLU A 104 -30.20 -15.10 -3.72
C GLU A 104 -30.72 -15.35 -2.29
N GLU A 105 -31.97 -15.79 -2.14
CA GLU A 105 -32.57 -16.20 -0.86
C GLU A 105 -31.92 -17.48 -0.32
N GLU A 106 -31.70 -18.49 -1.17
CA GLU A 106 -31.02 -19.75 -0.79
C GLU A 106 -29.59 -19.47 -0.29
N LEU A 107 -28.88 -18.56 -0.95
CA LEU A 107 -27.53 -18.14 -0.56
C LEU A 107 -27.53 -17.35 0.76
N ALA A 108 -28.50 -16.45 0.95
CA ALA A 108 -28.65 -15.67 2.17
C ALA A 108 -28.93 -16.56 3.40
N GLU A 109 -29.74 -17.61 3.25
CA GLU A 109 -30.02 -18.57 4.33
C GLU A 109 -28.74 -19.28 4.80
N ILE A 110 -27.87 -19.70 3.88
CA ILE A 110 -26.57 -20.29 4.23
C ILE A 110 -25.73 -19.27 5.01
N LEU A 111 -25.62 -18.04 4.49
CA LEU A 111 -24.80 -17.01 5.12
C LEU A 111 -25.30 -16.63 6.51
N GLN A 112 -26.62 -16.59 6.74
CA GLN A 112 -27.17 -16.33 8.08
C GLN A 112 -26.73 -17.38 9.11
N GLY A 113 -26.54 -18.64 8.69
CA GLY A 113 -26.05 -19.71 9.56
C GLY A 113 -24.52 -19.75 9.71
N GLU A 114 -23.78 -19.30 8.71
CA GLU A 114 -22.32 -19.43 8.64
C GLU A 114 -21.54 -18.20 9.09
N LEU A 115 -22.15 -17.00 9.03
CA LEU A 115 -21.51 -15.75 9.42
C LEU A 115 -21.49 -15.58 10.94
N PRO A 116 -20.38 -15.05 11.50
CA PRO A 116 -20.25 -14.85 12.93
C PRO A 116 -21.12 -13.70 13.41
N ASP A 117 -21.70 -13.86 14.60
CA ASP A 117 -22.42 -12.80 15.29
C ASP A 117 -21.48 -11.64 15.67
N ALA A 118 -21.87 -10.41 15.32
CA ALA A 118 -21.04 -9.22 15.46
C ALA A 118 -20.76 -8.85 16.93
N GLU A 119 -21.71 -9.11 17.84
CA GLU A 119 -21.55 -8.81 19.27
C GLU A 119 -20.67 -9.86 19.93
N LYS A 120 -20.85 -11.14 19.60
CA LYS A 120 -20.05 -12.24 20.14
C LYS A 120 -18.57 -12.15 19.78
N PHE A 121 -18.28 -11.77 18.53
CA PHE A 121 -16.90 -11.58 18.06
C PHE A 121 -16.39 -10.16 18.31
N GLU A 122 -17.24 -9.27 18.84
CA GLU A 122 -16.92 -7.88 19.17
C GLU A 122 -16.36 -7.07 17.99
N ILE A 123 -16.78 -7.39 16.75
CA ILE A 123 -16.25 -6.75 15.53
C ILE A 123 -16.63 -5.26 15.44
N ASN A 124 -17.61 -4.82 16.23
CA ASN A 124 -18.01 -3.42 16.38
C ASN A 124 -17.19 -2.65 17.43
N LYS A 125 -16.28 -3.31 18.17
CA LYS A 125 -15.51 -2.69 19.26
C LYS A 125 -14.09 -2.32 18.82
N PHE A 126 -13.57 -1.23 19.37
CA PHE A 126 -12.21 -0.77 19.08
C PHE A 126 -11.12 -1.73 19.61
N HIS A 127 -11.40 -2.45 20.71
CA HIS A 127 -10.45 -3.39 21.33
C HIS A 127 -10.41 -4.78 20.67
N PHE A 128 -11.12 -4.97 19.55
CA PHE A 128 -11.08 -6.22 18.78
C PHE A 128 -9.65 -6.70 18.51
N SER A 129 -9.43 -8.01 18.63
CA SER A 129 -8.17 -8.71 18.40
C SER A 129 -8.40 -9.91 17.48
N ASP A 130 -7.64 -9.99 16.39
CA ASP A 130 -7.72 -11.07 15.41
C ASP A 130 -6.81 -12.26 15.77
N LEU A 131 -5.91 -12.12 16.74
CA LEU A 131 -4.94 -13.15 17.14
C LEU A 131 -5.55 -14.55 17.40
N PRO A 132 -6.72 -14.70 18.05
CA PRO A 132 -7.30 -16.02 18.29
C PRO A 132 -8.05 -16.58 17.07
N LEU A 133 -8.25 -15.80 16.01
CA LEU A 133 -9.07 -16.16 14.85
C LEU A 133 -8.21 -16.66 13.68
N THR A 134 -8.76 -17.57 12.90
CA THR A 134 -8.22 -18.02 11.63
C THR A 134 -8.47 -17.00 10.51
N GLU A 135 -7.69 -17.06 9.41
CA GLU A 135 -7.88 -16.14 8.28
C GLU A 135 -9.27 -16.27 7.63
N LEU A 136 -9.86 -17.49 7.62
CA LEU A 136 -11.20 -17.74 7.10
C LEU A 136 -12.29 -17.09 7.97
N GLU A 137 -12.14 -17.14 9.30
CA GLU A 137 -13.06 -16.43 10.21
C GLU A 137 -13.03 -14.93 9.98
N LEU A 138 -11.85 -14.35 9.70
CA LEU A 138 -11.74 -12.93 9.34
C LEU A 138 -12.45 -12.61 8.01
N VAL A 139 -12.39 -13.50 7.01
CA VAL A 139 -13.17 -13.33 5.76
C VAL A 139 -14.67 -13.28 6.08
N LYS A 140 -15.16 -14.22 6.92
CA LYS A 140 -16.56 -14.24 7.34
C LYS A 140 -16.96 -12.99 8.13
N CYS A 141 -16.14 -12.53 9.09
CA CYS A 141 -16.36 -11.27 9.79
C CYS A 141 -16.39 -10.07 8.82
N GLY A 142 -15.54 -10.08 7.80
CA GLY A 142 -15.49 -9.03 6.79
C GLY A 142 -16.78 -8.96 5.98
N ILE A 143 -17.34 -10.11 5.59
CA ILE A 143 -18.65 -10.21 4.94
C ILE A 143 -19.76 -9.70 5.89
N GLN A 144 -19.73 -10.10 7.17
CA GLN A 144 -20.70 -9.63 8.18
C GLN A 144 -20.74 -8.11 8.28
N MET A 145 -19.61 -7.41 8.13
CA MET A 145 -19.58 -5.93 8.16
C MET A 145 -20.43 -5.28 7.05
N TYR A 146 -20.54 -5.89 5.87
CA TYR A 146 -21.43 -5.37 4.80
C TYR A 146 -22.91 -5.57 5.14
N TYR A 147 -23.26 -6.67 5.81
CA TYR A 147 -24.61 -6.91 6.32
C TYR A 147 -24.97 -5.96 7.48
N GLU A 148 -24.05 -5.74 8.42
CA GLU A 148 -24.22 -4.78 9.52
C GLU A 148 -24.41 -3.34 9.02
N LEU A 149 -23.74 -2.97 7.92
CA LEU A 149 -23.94 -1.68 7.25
C LEU A 149 -25.25 -1.59 6.45
N LYS A 150 -25.97 -2.72 6.28
CA LYS A 150 -27.22 -2.83 5.51
C LYS A 150 -27.08 -2.40 4.05
N VAL A 151 -25.90 -2.61 3.47
CA VAL A 151 -25.58 -2.22 2.09
C VAL A 151 -25.89 -3.32 1.08
N VAL A 152 -25.89 -4.59 1.53
CA VAL A 152 -26.19 -5.75 0.67
C VAL A 152 -27.62 -5.65 0.12
N ASP A 153 -28.62 -5.58 1.00
CA ASP A 153 -30.03 -5.47 0.60
C ASP A 153 -30.32 -4.16 -0.14
N LYS A 154 -29.71 -3.06 0.31
CA LYS A 154 -29.99 -1.72 -0.23
C LYS A 154 -29.51 -1.54 -1.67
N PHE A 155 -28.34 -2.08 -1.99
CA PHE A 155 -27.74 -1.96 -3.32
C PHE A 155 -27.85 -3.25 -4.14
N HIS A 156 -28.55 -4.25 -3.62
CA HIS A 156 -28.71 -5.58 -4.21
C HIS A 156 -27.35 -6.17 -4.61
N ILE A 157 -26.39 -6.20 -3.68
CA ILE A 157 -25.07 -6.78 -3.94
C ILE A 157 -25.21 -8.32 -3.97
N PRO A 158 -24.89 -9.02 -5.08
CA PRO A 158 -25.03 -10.47 -5.15
C PRO A 158 -24.17 -11.18 -4.10
N GLN A 159 -24.73 -12.17 -3.40
CA GLN A 159 -24.04 -12.74 -2.23
C GLN A 159 -22.82 -13.58 -2.67
N GLU A 160 -22.91 -14.26 -3.82
CA GLU A 160 -21.74 -14.93 -4.40
C GLU A 160 -20.59 -13.94 -4.67
N ALA A 161 -20.90 -12.79 -5.29
CA ALA A 161 -19.88 -11.79 -5.63
C ALA A 161 -19.21 -11.22 -4.37
N LEU A 162 -19.98 -10.94 -3.31
CA LEU A 162 -19.45 -10.45 -2.04
C LEU A 162 -18.51 -11.47 -1.37
N VAL A 163 -18.93 -12.74 -1.28
CA VAL A 163 -18.11 -13.80 -0.69
C VAL A 163 -16.84 -14.01 -1.51
N ARG A 164 -16.98 -14.09 -2.83
CA ARG A 164 -15.84 -14.31 -3.74
C ARG A 164 -14.88 -13.12 -3.70
N PHE A 165 -15.36 -11.89 -3.61
CA PHE A 165 -14.54 -10.69 -3.46
C PHE A 165 -13.71 -10.74 -2.18
N MET A 166 -14.35 -10.93 -1.01
CA MET A 166 -13.66 -10.94 0.27
C MET A 166 -12.63 -12.08 0.40
N TYR A 167 -12.96 -13.26 -0.12
CA TYR A 167 -12.00 -14.38 -0.15
C TYR A 167 -10.85 -14.08 -1.13
N SER A 168 -11.12 -13.52 -2.31
CA SER A 168 -10.07 -13.15 -3.27
C SER A 168 -9.13 -12.08 -2.71
N LEU A 169 -9.63 -11.12 -1.93
CA LEU A 169 -8.77 -10.17 -1.21
C LEU A 169 -7.84 -10.90 -0.26
N SER A 170 -8.36 -11.79 0.59
CA SER A 170 -7.54 -12.58 1.51
C SER A 170 -6.41 -13.32 0.80
N LYS A 171 -6.67 -13.91 -0.38
CA LYS A 171 -5.65 -14.55 -1.22
C LYS A 171 -4.69 -13.57 -1.91
N GLY A 172 -5.16 -12.38 -2.24
CA GLY A 172 -4.37 -11.33 -2.91
C GLY A 172 -3.38 -10.63 -1.99
N TYR A 173 -3.62 -10.65 -0.68
CA TYR A 173 -2.62 -10.24 0.31
C TYR A 173 -1.48 -11.27 0.39
N ARG A 174 -0.25 -10.77 0.46
CA ARG A 174 0.94 -11.63 0.50
C ARG A 174 1.15 -12.23 1.89
N ARG A 175 1.75 -13.42 1.93
CA ARG A 175 2.21 -14.07 3.16
C ARG A 175 3.55 -13.47 3.60
N ILE A 176 3.49 -12.25 4.15
CA ILE A 176 4.64 -11.52 4.72
C ILE A 176 4.38 -11.17 6.18
N THR A 177 5.40 -10.64 6.85
CA THR A 177 5.45 -10.50 8.31
C THR A 177 4.34 -9.60 8.87
N TYR A 178 4.16 -8.39 8.31
CA TYR A 178 3.17 -7.43 8.82
C TYR A 178 2.08 -7.08 7.81
N HIS A 179 2.44 -6.59 6.61
CA HIS A 179 1.45 -6.11 5.62
C HIS A 179 0.76 -7.28 4.87
N ASN A 180 0.01 -8.08 5.60
CA ASN A 180 -0.73 -9.26 5.13
C ASN A 180 -2.25 -9.10 5.38
N TRP A 181 -3.02 -10.17 5.14
CA TRP A 181 -4.49 -10.13 5.26
C TRP A 181 -4.99 -9.68 6.64
N ARG A 182 -4.28 -10.02 7.73
CA ARG A 182 -4.68 -9.59 9.09
C ARG A 182 -4.60 -8.08 9.25
N HIS A 183 -3.58 -7.45 8.69
CA HIS A 183 -3.49 -6.00 8.68
C HIS A 183 -4.64 -5.39 7.86
N GLY A 184 -4.82 -5.83 6.61
CA GLY A 184 -5.92 -5.36 5.75
C GLY A 184 -7.30 -5.52 6.39
N PHE A 185 -7.54 -6.65 7.06
CA PHE A 185 -8.77 -6.89 7.80
C PHE A 185 -8.94 -5.93 8.99
N ASN A 186 -7.92 -5.77 9.85
CA ASN A 186 -8.00 -4.90 11.02
C ASN A 186 -8.22 -3.41 10.64
N VAL A 187 -7.68 -2.96 9.51
CA VAL A 187 -7.93 -1.63 8.96
C VAL A 187 -9.40 -1.50 8.52
N GLY A 188 -9.93 -2.49 7.80
CA GLY A 188 -11.36 -2.57 7.46
C GLY A 188 -12.28 -2.59 8.69
N GLN A 189 -11.95 -3.40 9.70
CA GLN A 189 -12.66 -3.50 10.98
C GLN A 189 -12.66 -2.17 11.74
N THR A 190 -11.54 -1.45 11.74
CA THR A 190 -11.45 -0.15 12.39
C THR A 190 -12.27 0.89 11.65
N MET A 191 -12.26 0.89 10.30
CA MET A 191 -13.11 1.76 9.49
C MET A 191 -14.59 1.53 9.79
N PHE A 192 -15.01 0.26 9.84
CA PHE A 192 -16.36 -0.13 10.24
C PHE A 192 -16.71 0.38 11.65
N SER A 193 -15.83 0.16 12.63
CA SER A 193 -16.05 0.61 14.01
C SER A 193 -16.11 2.13 14.15
N LEU A 194 -15.30 2.88 13.40
CA LEU A 194 -15.37 4.34 13.39
C LEU A 194 -16.70 4.85 12.79
N LEU A 195 -17.18 4.21 11.72
CA LEU A 195 -18.45 4.55 11.11
C LEU A 195 -19.63 4.27 12.06
N VAL A 196 -19.68 3.08 12.65
CA VAL A 196 -20.80 2.61 13.46
C VAL A 196 -20.68 3.07 14.92
N THR A 197 -19.69 2.54 15.65
CA THR A 197 -19.48 2.81 17.08
C THR A 197 -18.96 4.22 17.35
N GLY A 198 -18.07 4.71 16.49
CA GLY A 198 -17.61 6.12 16.50
C GLY A 198 -18.66 7.11 15.98
N LYS A 199 -19.82 6.61 15.51
CA LYS A 199 -20.95 7.37 14.98
C LYS A 199 -20.56 8.38 13.88
N LEU A 200 -19.45 8.16 13.17
CA LEU A 200 -19.03 9.03 12.06
C LEU A 200 -19.87 8.83 10.80
N LYS A 201 -20.59 7.69 10.70
CA LYS A 201 -21.51 7.42 9.59
C LYS A 201 -22.55 8.51 9.37
N ARG A 202 -22.90 9.31 10.39
CA ARG A 202 -23.87 10.40 10.27
C ARG A 202 -23.53 11.44 9.19
N TYR A 203 -22.25 11.60 8.82
CA TYR A 203 -21.82 12.52 7.77
C TYR A 203 -21.81 11.89 6.37
N PHE A 204 -21.90 10.56 6.29
CA PHE A 204 -21.70 9.78 5.08
C PHE A 204 -22.95 8.97 4.72
N THR A 205 -23.24 8.86 3.43
CA THR A 205 -24.30 8.00 2.91
C THR A 205 -23.87 6.52 2.97
N ASP A 206 -24.81 5.61 2.73
CA ASP A 206 -24.52 4.18 2.68
C ASP A 206 -23.54 3.81 1.55
N LEU A 207 -23.60 4.52 0.41
CA LEU A 207 -22.67 4.33 -0.70
C LEU A 207 -21.24 4.73 -0.32
N GLU A 208 -21.09 5.83 0.41
CA GLU A 208 -19.79 6.31 0.86
C GLU A 208 -19.20 5.40 1.93
N ALA A 209 -20.02 4.91 2.86
CA ALA A 209 -19.61 3.90 3.84
C ALA A 209 -19.16 2.59 3.15
N LEU A 210 -19.91 2.12 2.15
CA LEU A 210 -19.56 0.95 1.34
C LEU A 210 -18.19 1.14 0.66
N ALA A 211 -17.97 2.27 0.00
CA ALA A 211 -16.70 2.56 -0.67
C ALA A 211 -15.53 2.69 0.32
N MET A 212 -15.73 3.33 1.48
CA MET A 212 -14.70 3.51 2.51
C MET A 212 -14.26 2.18 3.12
N VAL A 213 -15.19 1.28 3.43
CA VAL A 213 -14.87 -0.05 3.95
C VAL A 213 -14.19 -0.92 2.89
N THR A 214 -14.68 -0.87 1.64
CA THR A 214 -14.04 -1.58 0.52
C THR A 214 -12.62 -1.06 0.29
N ALA A 215 -12.40 0.26 0.32
CA ALA A 215 -11.08 0.87 0.20
C ALA A 215 -10.14 0.42 1.33
N ALA A 216 -10.63 0.37 2.57
CA ALA A 216 -9.85 -0.07 3.73
C ALA A 216 -9.38 -1.53 3.58
N PHE A 217 -10.24 -2.43 3.08
CA PHE A 217 -9.84 -3.82 2.81
C PHE A 217 -8.89 -3.98 1.62
N CYS A 218 -8.81 -3.02 0.71
CA CYS A 218 -7.96 -3.09 -0.48
C CYS A 218 -6.64 -2.32 -0.34
N HIS A 219 -6.49 -1.47 0.68
CA HIS A 219 -5.50 -0.40 0.67
C HIS A 219 -4.04 -0.86 0.54
N ASP A 220 -3.75 -2.09 0.94
CA ASP A 220 -2.41 -2.69 1.03
C ASP A 220 -2.27 -4.02 0.26
N ILE A 221 -3.21 -4.31 -0.64
CA ILE A 221 -3.18 -5.56 -1.40
C ILE A 221 -1.91 -5.66 -2.26
N ASP A 222 -1.27 -6.84 -2.32
CA ASP A 222 0.01 -7.05 -3.00
C ASP A 222 1.21 -6.24 -2.43
N HIS A 223 1.15 -5.77 -1.17
CA HIS A 223 2.32 -5.15 -0.53
C HIS A 223 3.53 -6.09 -0.47
N ARG A 224 4.74 -5.55 -0.73
CA ARG A 224 5.97 -6.33 -0.99
C ARG A 224 6.94 -6.39 0.18
N GLY A 225 6.53 -5.90 1.36
CA GLY A 225 7.37 -5.80 2.55
C GLY A 225 8.49 -4.75 2.44
N THR A 226 8.38 -3.82 1.49
CA THR A 226 9.35 -2.73 1.30
C THR A 226 8.63 -1.43 0.97
N ASN A 227 9.14 -0.31 1.49
CA ASN A 227 8.48 1.00 1.36
C ASN A 227 8.77 1.73 0.02
N ASN A 228 8.03 2.83 -0.21
CA ASN A 228 8.17 3.70 -1.39
C ASN A 228 9.62 4.18 -1.64
N LEU A 229 10.38 4.48 -0.57
CA LEU A 229 11.79 4.91 -0.69
C LEU A 229 12.67 3.81 -1.28
N TYR A 230 12.48 2.56 -0.84
CA TYR A 230 13.19 1.41 -1.39
C TYR A 230 12.83 1.16 -2.86
N GLN A 231 11.56 1.30 -3.24
CA GLN A 231 11.13 1.17 -4.64
C GLN A 231 11.86 2.17 -5.55
N MET A 232 12.02 3.42 -5.09
CA MET A 232 12.79 4.43 -5.81
C MET A 232 14.28 4.09 -5.88
N LYS A 233 14.91 3.72 -4.75
CA LYS A 233 16.35 3.39 -4.71
C LYS A 233 16.69 2.18 -5.59
N SER A 234 15.82 1.17 -5.61
CA SER A 234 15.99 -0.04 -6.42
C SER A 234 15.62 0.12 -7.90
N GLN A 235 15.14 1.31 -8.31
CA GLN A 235 14.71 1.59 -9.69
C GLN A 235 13.64 0.61 -10.20
N ASN A 236 12.76 0.17 -9.29
CA ASN A 236 11.68 -0.75 -9.59
C ASN A 236 10.76 -0.18 -10.70
N PRO A 237 10.22 -1.01 -11.62
CA PRO A 237 9.25 -0.55 -12.62
C PRO A 237 8.08 0.27 -12.05
N LEU A 238 7.61 -0.03 -10.84
CA LEU A 238 6.56 0.74 -10.17
C LEU A 238 6.99 2.20 -9.93
N ALA A 239 8.25 2.43 -9.54
CA ALA A 239 8.79 3.77 -9.34
C ALA A 239 9.01 4.55 -10.66
N LYS A 240 9.08 3.84 -11.80
CA LYS A 240 9.12 4.46 -13.13
C LYS A 240 7.72 4.78 -13.65
N LEU A 241 6.73 3.96 -13.30
CA LEU A 241 5.34 4.13 -13.67
C LEU A 241 4.67 5.25 -12.86
N HIS A 242 5.01 5.37 -11.58
CA HIS A 242 4.40 6.32 -10.65
C HIS A 242 5.43 7.29 -10.08
N GLY A 243 5.11 8.59 -10.09
CA GLY A 243 5.99 9.64 -9.54
C GLY A 243 5.75 9.99 -8.07
N SER A 244 4.63 9.57 -7.49
CA SER A 244 4.27 9.80 -6.08
C SER A 244 3.33 8.71 -5.59
N SER A 245 3.38 8.38 -4.28
CA SER A 245 2.55 7.36 -3.64
C SER A 245 2.55 6.06 -4.45
N ILE A 246 3.77 5.53 -4.68
CA ILE A 246 4.05 4.51 -5.70
C ILE A 246 3.27 3.22 -5.40
N LEU A 247 3.35 2.74 -4.16
CA LEU A 247 2.69 1.52 -3.74
C LEU A 247 1.18 1.74 -3.58
N GLU A 248 0.74 2.88 -3.05
CA GLU A 248 -0.68 3.19 -2.86
C GLU A 248 -1.43 3.21 -4.21
N ARG A 249 -0.80 3.73 -5.27
CA ARG A 249 -1.34 3.66 -6.64
C ARG A 249 -1.38 2.24 -7.19
N HIS A 250 -0.39 1.42 -6.86
CA HIS A 250 -0.37 0.00 -7.23
C HIS A 250 -1.51 -0.76 -6.54
N HIS A 251 -1.72 -0.56 -5.23
CA HIS A 251 -2.83 -1.15 -4.47
C HIS A 251 -4.19 -0.76 -5.07
N LEU A 252 -4.34 0.52 -5.41
CA LEU A 252 -5.54 1.03 -6.06
C LEU A 252 -5.80 0.38 -7.43
N GLU A 253 -4.78 0.32 -8.30
CA GLU A 253 -4.92 -0.29 -9.64
C GLU A 253 -5.24 -1.79 -9.53
N PHE A 254 -4.63 -2.49 -8.57
CA PHE A 254 -4.92 -3.89 -8.31
C PHE A 254 -6.36 -4.09 -7.82
N GLY A 255 -6.83 -3.30 -6.85
CA GLY A 255 -8.20 -3.33 -6.36
C GLY A 255 -9.22 -3.04 -7.47
N LYS A 256 -8.97 -2.03 -8.31
CA LYS A 256 -9.79 -1.75 -9.49
C LYS A 256 -9.78 -2.90 -10.49
N THR A 257 -8.63 -3.54 -10.72
CA THR A 257 -8.51 -4.68 -11.63
C THR A 257 -9.35 -5.86 -11.16
N LEU A 258 -9.41 -6.13 -9.85
CA LEU A 258 -10.31 -7.15 -9.29
C LEU A 258 -11.79 -6.79 -9.54
N LEU A 259 -12.17 -5.54 -9.29
CA LEU A 259 -13.54 -5.05 -9.48
C LEU A 259 -13.97 -4.93 -10.96
N ARG A 260 -13.05 -5.11 -11.92
CA ARG A 260 -13.41 -5.26 -13.35
C ARG A 260 -13.92 -6.66 -13.70
N ASP A 261 -13.74 -7.66 -12.83
CA ASP A 261 -14.38 -8.98 -12.99
C ASP A 261 -15.84 -8.93 -12.58
N GLU A 262 -16.76 -9.33 -13.46
CA GLU A 262 -18.19 -9.37 -13.15
C GLU A 262 -18.50 -10.23 -11.91
N ASN A 263 -17.77 -11.35 -11.71
CA ASN A 263 -18.01 -12.26 -10.59
C ASN A 263 -17.35 -11.80 -9.27
N LEU A 264 -16.56 -10.71 -9.29
CA LEU A 264 -15.97 -10.10 -8.08
C LEU A 264 -16.51 -8.69 -7.83
N ASN A 265 -17.19 -8.10 -8.80
CA ASN A 265 -17.61 -6.72 -8.76
C ASN A 265 -18.85 -6.55 -7.87
N ILE A 266 -18.62 -6.17 -6.61
CA ILE A 266 -19.68 -5.83 -5.66
C ILE A 266 -20.43 -4.53 -6.02
N PHE A 267 -19.99 -3.79 -7.04
CA PHE A 267 -20.64 -2.57 -7.54
C PHE A 267 -21.43 -2.78 -8.83
N GLN A 268 -21.62 -4.04 -9.28
CA GLN A 268 -22.23 -4.34 -10.58
C GLN A 268 -23.66 -3.84 -10.76
N ASN A 269 -24.43 -3.77 -9.66
CA ASN A 269 -25.82 -3.32 -9.67
C ASN A 269 -25.99 -1.82 -9.39
N LEU A 270 -24.89 -1.08 -9.22
CA LEU A 270 -24.92 0.38 -9.08
C LEU A 270 -25.14 1.05 -10.44
N ASN A 271 -25.83 2.19 -10.46
CA ASN A 271 -25.86 3.01 -11.67
C ASN A 271 -24.50 3.69 -11.92
N ARG A 272 -24.29 4.16 -13.16
CA ARG A 272 -23.00 4.76 -13.58
C ARG A 272 -22.50 5.87 -12.65
N ARG A 273 -23.37 6.76 -12.20
CA ARG A 273 -23.00 7.89 -11.33
C ARG A 273 -22.58 7.41 -9.93
N GLN A 274 -23.28 6.42 -9.38
CA GLN A 274 -22.91 5.81 -8.11
C GLN A 274 -21.57 5.06 -8.22
N HIS A 275 -21.38 4.31 -9.31
CA HIS A 275 -20.14 3.60 -9.57
C HIS A 275 -18.94 4.56 -9.69
N GLU A 276 -19.05 5.59 -10.54
CA GLU A 276 -18.01 6.63 -10.68
C GLU A 276 -17.69 7.30 -9.32
N HIS A 277 -18.70 7.57 -8.51
CA HIS A 277 -18.53 8.18 -7.19
C HIS A 277 -17.84 7.24 -6.18
N ALA A 278 -18.23 5.96 -6.14
CA ALA A 278 -17.59 4.97 -5.28
C ALA A 278 -16.11 4.78 -5.64
N ILE A 279 -15.80 4.68 -6.94
CA ILE A 279 -14.42 4.57 -7.43
C ILE A 279 -13.61 5.82 -7.06
N HIS A 280 -14.15 7.03 -7.28
CA HIS A 280 -13.48 8.28 -6.87
C HIS A 280 -13.15 8.32 -5.37
N MET A 281 -14.07 7.83 -4.52
CA MET A 281 -13.78 7.74 -3.08
C MET A 281 -12.72 6.71 -2.74
N MET A 282 -12.73 5.55 -3.39
CA MET A 282 -11.67 4.55 -3.22
C MET A 282 -10.30 5.13 -3.61
N ASP A 283 -10.23 5.90 -4.70
CA ASP A 283 -9.00 6.57 -5.13
C ASP A 283 -8.47 7.51 -4.04
N ILE A 284 -9.33 8.37 -3.50
CA ILE A 284 -8.93 9.32 -2.45
C ILE A 284 -8.51 8.56 -1.18
N ALA A 285 -9.30 7.58 -0.76
CA ALA A 285 -9.08 6.88 0.49
C ALA A 285 -7.78 6.07 0.46
N ILE A 286 -7.54 5.27 -0.58
CA ILE A 286 -6.33 4.46 -0.71
C ILE A 286 -5.10 5.35 -0.88
N ILE A 287 -5.13 6.39 -1.71
CA ILE A 287 -3.97 7.27 -1.86
C ILE A 287 -3.65 8.05 -0.57
N ALA A 288 -4.65 8.30 0.28
CA ALA A 288 -4.47 9.00 1.55
C ALA A 288 -3.75 8.17 2.64
N THR A 289 -3.51 6.87 2.46
CA THR A 289 -2.70 6.07 3.39
C THR A 289 -1.22 6.46 3.36
N ASP A 290 -0.74 7.10 2.27
CA ASP A 290 0.60 7.66 2.22
C ASP A 290 0.79 8.77 3.28
N LEU A 291 1.61 8.48 4.29
CA LEU A 291 1.91 9.41 5.38
C LEU A 291 2.50 10.76 4.90
N ALA A 292 3.11 10.83 3.72
CA ALA A 292 3.57 12.10 3.15
C ALA A 292 2.41 13.06 2.84
N LEU A 293 1.23 12.53 2.52
CA LEU A 293 0.01 13.31 2.28
C LEU A 293 -0.72 13.64 3.59
N TYR A 294 -0.71 12.73 4.57
CA TYR A 294 -1.26 12.96 5.90
C TYR A 294 -0.78 14.29 6.52
N PHE A 295 0.53 14.54 6.53
CA PHE A 295 1.09 15.77 7.11
C PHE A 295 0.58 17.06 6.45
N LYS A 296 0.18 17.00 5.17
CA LYS A 296 -0.40 18.13 4.44
C LYS A 296 -1.88 18.32 4.77
N LYS A 297 -2.61 17.24 5.08
CA LYS A 297 -4.05 17.26 5.33
C LYS A 297 -4.42 17.53 6.79
N ARG A 298 -3.55 17.16 7.73
CA ARG A 298 -3.84 17.25 9.18
C ARG A 298 -4.20 18.65 9.69
N THR A 299 -3.60 19.70 9.11
CA THR A 299 -3.91 21.11 9.49
C THR A 299 -5.27 21.57 8.97
N MET A 300 -5.71 21.07 7.81
CA MET A 300 -7.06 21.31 7.29
C MET A 300 -8.10 20.57 8.14
N PHE A 301 -7.79 19.34 8.56
CA PHE A 301 -8.66 18.59 9.48
C PHE A 301 -8.83 19.30 10.82
N GLN A 302 -7.75 19.80 11.43
CA GLN A 302 -7.84 20.56 12.68
C GLN A 302 -8.79 21.76 12.57
N LYS A 303 -8.76 22.49 11.46
CA LYS A 303 -9.71 23.61 11.20
C LYS A 303 -11.16 23.13 11.06
N ILE A 304 -11.39 21.96 10.46
CA ILE A 304 -12.73 21.34 10.41
C ILE A 304 -13.20 21.01 11.82
N VAL A 305 -12.33 20.43 12.66
CA VAL A 305 -12.64 20.12 14.05
C VAL A 305 -12.94 21.40 14.84
N ASP A 306 -12.12 22.45 14.70
CA ASP A 306 -12.35 23.74 15.37
C ASP A 306 -13.70 24.35 14.95
N GLN A 307 -14.01 24.34 13.65
CA GLN A 307 -15.29 24.84 13.14
C GLN A 307 -16.46 24.01 13.67
N SER A 308 -16.32 22.69 13.82
CA SER A 308 -17.40 21.86 14.39
C SER A 308 -17.80 22.31 15.80
N LYS A 309 -16.85 22.87 16.56
CA LYS A 309 -17.09 23.37 17.92
C LYS A 309 -17.75 24.75 17.97
N THR A 310 -17.84 25.46 16.84
CA THR A 310 -18.57 26.73 16.79
C THR A 310 -20.06 26.56 16.56
N TYR A 311 -20.53 25.35 16.21
CA TYR A 311 -21.94 25.04 16.08
C TYR A 311 -22.49 24.60 17.44
N GLU A 312 -23.60 25.21 17.87
CA GLU A 312 -24.27 24.85 19.14
C GLU A 312 -25.04 23.52 19.01
N ASN A 313 -25.55 23.21 17.81
CA ASN A 313 -26.35 22.03 17.54
C ASN A 313 -25.61 21.02 16.63
N ALA A 314 -25.46 19.78 17.12
CA ALA A 314 -24.83 18.70 16.38
C ALA A 314 -25.57 18.30 15.09
N GLN A 315 -26.89 18.47 15.02
CA GLN A 315 -27.68 18.18 13.83
C GLN A 315 -27.41 19.19 12.72
N GLU A 316 -27.31 20.48 13.04
CA GLU A 316 -26.98 21.53 12.08
C GLU A 316 -25.57 21.33 11.50
N TRP A 317 -24.60 21.00 12.36
CA TRP A 317 -23.26 20.62 11.92
C TRP A 317 -23.29 19.42 10.96
N THR A 318 -24.08 18.40 11.27
CA THR A 318 -24.21 17.20 10.43
C THR A 318 -24.79 17.54 9.06
N GLN A 319 -25.86 18.34 9.01
CA GLN A 319 -26.48 18.77 7.76
C GLN A 319 -25.52 19.61 6.90
N TYR A 320 -24.77 20.52 7.53
CA TYR A 320 -23.72 21.28 6.85
C TYR A 320 -22.65 20.36 6.27
N MET A 321 -22.12 19.43 7.08
CA MET A 321 -21.09 18.48 6.64
C MET A 321 -21.55 17.59 5.49
N MET A 322 -22.82 17.16 5.48
CA MET A 322 -23.36 16.32 4.40
C MET A 322 -23.36 17.00 3.03
N LEU A 323 -23.42 18.34 2.99
CA LEU A 323 -23.39 19.14 1.75
C LEU A 323 -21.97 19.50 1.31
N GLU A 324 -20.99 19.41 2.21
CA GLU A 324 -19.61 19.88 2.01
C GLU A 324 -18.66 18.74 1.61
N GLN A 325 -18.66 18.40 0.33
CA GLN A 325 -17.92 17.24 -0.19
C GLN A 325 -16.42 17.27 0.13
N THR A 326 -15.75 18.41 -0.07
CA THR A 326 -14.30 18.55 0.20
C THR A 326 -13.96 18.28 1.66
N ARG A 327 -14.84 18.67 2.60
CA ARG A 327 -14.62 18.44 4.02
C ARG A 327 -14.79 16.96 4.36
N LYS A 328 -15.80 16.31 3.79
CA LYS A 328 -15.99 14.86 3.92
C LYS A 328 -14.79 14.08 3.40
N GLU A 329 -14.23 14.47 2.25
CA GLU A 329 -13.02 13.84 1.70
C GLU A 329 -11.80 14.00 2.62
N ILE A 330 -11.63 15.17 3.25
CA ILE A 330 -10.54 15.38 4.23
C ILE A 330 -10.77 14.51 5.48
N VAL A 331 -12.00 14.45 6.00
CA VAL A 331 -12.33 13.59 7.15
C VAL A 331 -12.11 12.11 6.79
N MET A 332 -12.53 11.67 5.61
CA MET A 332 -12.30 10.31 5.11
C MET A 332 -10.81 9.98 5.00
N ALA A 333 -10.01 10.87 4.44
CA ALA A 333 -8.55 10.70 4.34
C ALA A 333 -7.91 10.54 5.73
N MET A 334 -8.29 11.38 6.70
CA MET A 334 -7.78 11.28 8.07
C MET A 334 -8.29 10.03 8.79
N MET A 335 -9.53 9.61 8.53
CA MET A 335 -10.08 8.35 9.06
C MET A 335 -9.30 7.17 8.52
N MET A 336 -8.95 7.17 7.22
CA MET A 336 -8.16 6.09 6.64
C MET A 336 -6.78 5.98 7.29
N THR A 337 -6.04 7.10 7.44
CA THR A 337 -4.76 7.10 8.17
C THR A 337 -4.92 6.65 9.63
N ALA A 338 -6.00 7.04 10.31
CA ALA A 338 -6.27 6.55 11.66
C ALA A 338 -6.52 5.02 11.67
N CYS A 339 -7.25 4.48 10.70
CA CYS A 339 -7.51 3.05 10.60
C CYS A 339 -6.22 2.25 10.33
N ASP A 340 -5.40 2.72 9.39
CA ASP A 340 -4.10 2.14 9.05
C ASP A 340 -3.19 2.04 10.28
N LEU A 341 -3.13 3.12 11.07
CA LEU A 341 -2.34 3.17 12.31
C LEU A 341 -3.04 2.58 13.54
N SER A 342 -4.19 1.92 13.40
CA SER A 342 -5.05 1.52 14.53
C SER A 342 -4.45 0.48 15.45
N ALA A 343 -3.49 -0.32 14.98
CA ALA A 343 -2.82 -1.32 15.80
C ALA A 343 -2.17 -0.75 17.06
N ILE A 344 -1.73 0.52 17.02
CA ILE A 344 -1.12 1.22 18.17
C ILE A 344 -2.13 1.54 19.29
N THR A 345 -3.42 1.45 19.00
CA THR A 345 -4.52 1.75 19.95
C THR A 345 -5.03 0.52 20.69
N LYS A 346 -4.61 -0.67 20.25
CA LYS A 346 -5.04 -1.95 20.81
C LYS A 346 -4.44 -2.18 22.21
N PRO A 347 -5.01 -3.07 23.04
CA PRO A 347 -4.41 -3.45 24.32
C PRO A 347 -2.96 -3.90 24.16
N TRP A 348 -2.15 -3.69 25.20
CA TRP A 348 -0.71 -3.96 25.21
C TRP A 348 -0.33 -5.36 24.67
N GLU A 349 -1.15 -6.37 24.96
CA GLU A 349 -0.85 -7.77 24.60
C GLU A 349 -0.98 -8.06 23.10
N VAL A 350 -1.70 -7.19 22.40
CA VAL A 350 -1.79 -7.19 20.94
C VAL A 350 -0.76 -6.23 20.38
N GLN A 351 -0.70 -5.01 20.91
CA GLN A 351 0.15 -3.94 20.38
C GLN A 351 1.65 -4.31 20.45
N SER A 352 2.11 -4.90 21.55
CA SER A 352 3.52 -5.32 21.71
C SER A 352 3.93 -6.36 20.66
N LYS A 353 3.05 -7.32 20.35
CA LYS A 353 3.28 -8.33 19.30
C LYS A 353 3.31 -7.69 17.92
N VAL A 354 2.36 -6.80 17.63
CA VAL A 354 2.32 -6.10 16.34
C VAL A 354 3.56 -5.23 16.12
N ALA A 355 4.02 -4.53 17.16
CA ALA A 355 5.24 -3.72 17.08
C ALA A 355 6.48 -4.57 16.71
N LEU A 356 6.57 -5.80 17.23
CA LEU A 356 7.64 -6.73 16.87
C LEU A 356 7.53 -7.22 15.42
N LEU A 357 6.32 -7.48 14.91
CA LEU A 357 6.11 -7.85 13.50
C LEU A 357 6.53 -6.71 12.55
N VAL A 358 6.12 -5.48 12.85
CA VAL A 358 6.50 -4.28 12.09
C VAL A 358 8.02 -4.09 12.12
N ALA A 359 8.64 -4.20 13.31
CA ALA A 359 10.09 -4.08 13.45
C ALA A 359 10.84 -5.16 12.65
N ALA A 360 10.37 -6.41 12.70
CA ALA A 360 10.96 -7.51 11.94
C ALA A 360 10.91 -7.26 10.43
N GLU A 361 9.81 -6.75 9.90
CA GLU A 361 9.69 -6.40 8.49
C GLU A 361 10.60 -5.23 8.09
N PHE A 362 10.74 -4.21 8.95
CA PHE A 362 11.73 -3.13 8.74
C PHE A 362 13.17 -3.65 8.77
N TRP A 363 13.48 -4.62 9.62
CA TRP A 363 14.80 -5.25 9.66
C TRP A 363 15.06 -6.09 8.42
N GLU A 364 14.07 -6.84 7.92
CA GLU A 364 14.17 -7.56 6.64
C GLU A 364 14.43 -6.59 5.47
N GLN A 365 13.76 -5.45 5.43
CA GLN A 365 14.08 -4.40 4.46
C GLN A 365 15.50 -3.85 4.65
N GLY A 366 15.92 -3.58 5.90
CA GLY A 366 17.28 -3.10 6.19
C GLY A 366 18.37 -4.09 5.76
N ASP A 367 18.11 -5.39 5.92
CA ASP A 367 18.96 -6.47 5.43
C ASP A 367 19.07 -6.41 3.90
N LEU A 368 17.94 -6.24 3.18
CA LEU A 368 17.93 -6.05 1.73
C LEU A 368 18.69 -4.80 1.27
N GLU A 369 18.53 -3.66 1.96
CA GLU A 369 19.27 -2.42 1.66
C GLU A 369 20.79 -2.64 1.80
N ARG A 370 21.22 -3.39 2.81
CA ARG A 370 22.64 -3.77 2.97
C ARG A 370 23.13 -4.67 1.85
N THR A 371 22.40 -5.73 1.53
CA THR A 371 22.90 -6.75 0.58
C THR A 371 22.80 -6.32 -0.88
N VAL A 372 21.70 -5.65 -1.26
CA VAL A 372 21.41 -5.32 -2.67
C VAL A 372 21.92 -3.93 -3.04
N LEU A 373 21.71 -2.94 -2.16
CA LEU A 373 22.09 -1.56 -2.43
C LEU A 373 23.48 -1.19 -1.88
N GLN A 374 24.08 -2.06 -1.06
CA GLN A 374 25.36 -1.83 -0.38
C GLN A 374 25.35 -0.54 0.45
N GLN A 375 24.21 -0.23 1.07
CA GLN A 375 24.01 0.95 1.92
C GLN A 375 23.88 0.55 3.38
N ASN A 376 24.31 1.43 4.28
CA ASN A 376 24.01 1.28 5.69
C ASN A 376 22.58 1.77 5.97
N PRO A 377 21.68 0.91 6.49
CA PRO A 377 20.32 1.30 6.79
C PRO A 377 20.29 2.28 7.98
N ILE A 378 19.20 3.04 8.07
CA ILE A 378 18.96 3.90 9.23
C ILE A 378 18.74 3.04 10.49
N PRO A 379 18.95 3.58 11.72
CA PRO A 379 18.83 2.81 12.96
C PRO A 379 17.53 2.02 13.12
N MET A 380 16.41 2.58 12.67
CA MET A 380 15.09 1.94 12.71
C MET A 380 14.99 0.62 11.93
N MET A 381 15.82 0.46 10.89
CA MET A 381 15.87 -0.73 10.04
C MET A 381 17.08 -1.62 10.35
N ASP A 382 17.90 -1.28 11.35
CA ASP A 382 19.05 -2.09 11.74
C ASP A 382 18.70 -3.05 12.88
N ARG A 383 18.66 -4.35 12.58
CA ARG A 383 18.38 -5.41 13.57
C ARG A 383 19.35 -5.40 14.75
N ASN A 384 20.57 -4.90 14.58
CA ASN A 384 21.55 -4.80 15.69
C ASN A 384 21.20 -3.70 16.70
N LYS A 385 20.21 -2.86 16.39
CA LYS A 385 19.68 -1.80 17.27
C LYS A 385 18.28 -2.12 17.78
N ALA A 386 17.92 -3.40 17.83
CA ALA A 386 16.61 -3.83 18.31
C ALA A 386 16.29 -3.31 19.72
N ASP A 387 17.29 -3.17 20.59
CA ASP A 387 17.10 -2.64 21.95
C ASP A 387 16.66 -1.16 21.98
N GLU A 388 16.85 -0.40 20.89
CA GLU A 388 16.37 0.99 20.76
C GLU A 388 14.87 1.06 20.37
N LEU A 389 14.23 -0.08 20.05
CA LEU A 389 12.83 -0.14 19.60
C LEU A 389 11.84 0.58 20.54
N PRO A 390 11.90 0.43 21.88
CA PRO A 390 10.98 1.14 22.76
C PRO A 390 11.02 2.66 22.59
N LYS A 391 12.22 3.24 22.46
CA LYS A 391 12.40 4.67 22.26
C LYS A 391 11.87 5.13 20.90
N LEU A 392 12.08 4.32 19.86
CA LEU A 392 11.53 4.60 18.51
C LEU A 392 10.01 4.56 18.51
N GLN A 393 9.39 3.61 19.22
CA GLN A 393 7.93 3.53 19.37
C GLN A 393 7.35 4.74 20.09
N VAL A 394 7.96 5.20 21.19
CA VAL A 394 7.55 6.45 21.86
C VAL A 394 7.59 7.64 20.90
N GLY A 395 8.67 7.78 20.12
CA GLY A 395 8.80 8.86 19.14
C GLY A 395 7.74 8.79 18.04
N PHE A 396 7.42 7.59 17.53
CA PHE A 396 6.38 7.37 16.54
C PHE A 396 4.99 7.74 17.09
N ILE A 397 4.66 7.28 18.29
CA ILE A 397 3.40 7.59 18.97
C ILE A 397 3.26 9.12 19.14
N ASP A 398 4.31 9.80 19.58
CA ASP A 398 4.28 11.24 19.82
C ASP A 398 4.12 12.05 18.53
N PHE A 399 4.89 11.70 17.50
CA PHE A 399 5.00 12.53 16.29
C PHE A 399 3.88 12.26 15.28
N VAL A 400 3.44 11.01 15.16
CA VAL A 400 2.49 10.58 14.13
C VAL A 400 1.10 10.35 14.72
N CYS A 401 0.98 9.48 15.72
CA CYS A 401 -0.30 8.97 16.18
C CYS A 401 -1.06 9.95 17.09
N THR A 402 -0.38 10.58 18.04
CA THR A 402 -1.02 11.39 19.09
C THR A 402 -1.87 12.51 18.50
N PHE A 403 -1.38 13.18 17.43
CA PHE A 403 -2.13 14.26 16.79
C PHE A 403 -3.49 13.78 16.27
N VAL A 404 -3.51 12.71 15.46
CA VAL A 404 -4.72 12.28 14.77
C VAL A 404 -5.78 11.80 15.77
N TYR A 405 -5.40 11.00 16.77
CA TYR A 405 -6.35 10.50 17.76
C TYR A 405 -6.82 11.56 18.75
N LYS A 406 -5.97 12.54 19.08
CA LYS A 406 -6.38 13.69 19.90
C LYS A 406 -7.39 14.57 19.17
N GLU A 407 -7.18 14.82 17.88
CA GLU A 407 -8.14 15.58 17.09
C GLU A 407 -9.44 14.79 16.85
N PHE A 408 -9.37 13.47 16.65
CA PHE A 408 -10.57 12.64 16.57
C PHE A 408 -11.35 12.56 17.88
N SER A 409 -10.70 12.42 19.04
CA SER A 409 -11.41 12.43 20.34
C SER A 409 -12.02 13.79 20.65
N ARG A 410 -11.34 14.87 20.25
CA ARG A 410 -11.89 16.23 20.31
C ARG A 410 -13.08 16.38 19.38
N PHE A 411 -13.04 15.79 18.19
CA PHE A 411 -14.14 15.84 17.22
C PHE A 411 -15.35 15.02 17.69
N HIS A 412 -15.13 13.78 18.15
CA HIS A 412 -16.14 12.82 18.62
C HIS A 412 -15.68 12.12 19.89
N GLU A 413 -16.45 12.27 20.97
CA GLU A 413 -16.15 11.71 22.28
C GLU A 413 -16.11 10.17 22.26
N GLU A 414 -16.86 9.54 21.36
CA GLU A 414 -16.92 8.08 21.21
C GLU A 414 -15.58 7.45 20.82
N ILE A 415 -14.63 8.24 20.32
CA ILE A 415 -13.30 7.79 19.89
C ILE A 415 -12.26 7.92 21.01
N THR A 416 -12.61 8.55 22.15
CA THR A 416 -11.72 8.71 23.32
C THR A 416 -11.06 7.41 23.78
N PRO A 417 -11.73 6.23 23.77
CA PRO A 417 -11.09 4.97 24.14
C PRO A 417 -9.84 4.62 23.29
N MET A 418 -9.79 5.01 22.02
CA MET A 418 -8.60 4.80 21.17
C MET A 418 -7.43 5.70 21.60
N LEU A 419 -7.72 6.95 22.02
CA LEU A 419 -6.71 7.87 22.56
C LEU A 419 -6.19 7.40 23.93
N ASP A 420 -7.06 6.84 24.77
CA ASP A 420 -6.66 6.23 26.04
C ASP A 420 -5.74 5.03 25.81
N GLY A 421 -6.07 4.19 24.81
CA GLY A 421 -5.21 3.09 24.36
C GLY A 421 -3.81 3.56 23.96
N ILE A 422 -3.72 4.63 23.15
CA ILE A 422 -2.43 5.27 22.81
C ILE A 422 -1.68 5.73 24.06
N THR A 423 -2.36 6.42 24.97
CA THR A 423 -1.74 7.00 26.17
C THR A 423 -1.16 5.91 27.06
N ASN A 424 -1.91 4.81 27.24
CA ASN A 424 -1.47 3.65 28.00
C ASN A 424 -0.27 2.95 27.32
N ASN A 425 -0.36 2.65 26.03
CA ASN A 425 0.74 2.00 25.30
C ASN A 425 2.01 2.86 25.28
N ARG A 426 1.86 4.19 25.15
CA ARG A 426 2.99 5.13 25.25
C ARG A 426 3.68 5.03 26.61
N LYS A 427 2.91 4.91 27.70
CA LYS A 427 3.45 4.77 29.06
C LYS A 427 4.25 3.47 29.19
N GLU A 428 3.72 2.35 28.71
CA GLU A 428 4.42 1.06 28.72
C GLU A 428 5.73 1.10 27.91
N TRP A 429 5.69 1.63 26.68
CA TRP A 429 6.90 1.82 25.88
C TRP A 429 7.92 2.76 26.52
N LYS A 430 7.45 3.81 27.20
CA LYS A 430 8.32 4.74 27.91
C LYS A 430 9.01 4.07 29.11
N THR A 431 8.29 3.26 29.87
CA THR A 431 8.88 2.43 30.94
C THR A 431 9.99 1.56 30.39
N LEU A 432 9.74 0.81 29.31
CA LEU A 432 10.74 -0.05 28.67
C LEU A 432 11.96 0.74 28.15
N ALA A 433 11.74 1.93 27.59
CA ALA A 433 12.82 2.80 27.15
C ALA A 433 13.69 3.29 28.33
N ASP A 434 13.07 3.65 29.46
CA ASP A 434 13.76 4.12 30.66
C ASP A 434 14.55 3.01 31.36
N GLU A 435 14.03 1.78 31.34
CA GLU A 435 14.75 0.59 31.80
C GLU A 435 15.99 0.31 30.96
N TYR A 436 15.88 0.41 29.63
CA TYR A 436 17.01 0.28 28.72
C TYR A 436 18.06 1.38 28.93
N ASP A 437 17.63 2.64 29.04
CA ASP A 437 18.55 3.77 29.26
C ASP A 437 19.31 3.61 30.60
N THR A 438 18.64 3.13 31.65
CA THR A 438 19.27 2.80 32.94
C THR A 438 20.32 1.70 32.79
N LYS A 439 19.99 0.61 32.09
CA LYS A 439 20.91 -0.50 31.84
C LYS A 439 22.14 -0.05 31.05
N MET A 440 21.96 0.79 30.03
CA MET A 440 23.06 1.30 29.21
C MET A 440 23.99 2.23 29.98
N LYS A 441 23.44 3.12 30.82
CA LYS A 441 24.25 3.97 31.71
C LYS A 441 25.12 3.15 32.67
N ALA A 442 24.56 2.11 33.28
CA ALA A 442 25.31 1.24 34.18
C ALA A 442 26.48 0.52 33.46
N LEU A 443 26.25 0.04 32.24
CA LEU A 443 27.29 -0.58 31.41
C LEU A 443 28.38 0.42 30.99
N GLU A 444 28.02 1.67 30.72
CA GLU A 444 28.96 2.72 30.37
C GLU A 444 29.83 3.12 31.56
N GLU A 445 29.24 3.28 32.75
CA GLU A 445 29.98 3.51 33.99
C GLU A 445 30.95 2.36 34.31
N GLU A 446 30.55 1.11 34.08
CA GLU A 446 31.42 -0.05 34.27
C GLU A 446 32.58 -0.05 33.27
N LYS A 447 32.32 0.25 31.99
CA LYS A 447 33.39 0.39 30.97
C LYS A 447 34.36 1.51 31.34
N GLN A 448 33.88 2.64 31.82
CA GLN A 448 34.73 3.75 32.26
C GLN A 448 35.61 3.34 33.46
N LYS A 449 35.04 2.62 34.45
CA LYS A 449 35.82 2.08 35.58
C LYS A 449 36.88 1.08 35.11
N GLN A 450 36.56 0.19 34.17
CA GLN A 450 37.50 -0.78 33.61
C GLN A 450 38.61 -0.09 32.79
N GLN A 451 38.29 0.95 32.02
CA GLN A 451 39.28 1.74 31.27
C GLN A 451 40.21 2.52 32.20
N ALA A 452 39.66 3.14 33.24
CA ALA A 452 40.44 3.84 34.28
C ALA A 452 41.38 2.86 35.02
N ALA A 453 40.91 1.66 35.36
CA ALA A 453 41.73 0.62 35.98
C ALA A 453 42.86 0.12 35.06
N LYS A 454 42.59 -0.03 33.75
CA LYS A 454 43.61 -0.40 32.75
C LYS A 454 44.66 0.71 32.56
N GLN A 455 44.25 1.98 32.55
CA GLN A 455 45.16 3.12 32.47
C GLN A 455 46.04 3.23 33.72
N ALA A 456 45.47 3.03 34.92
CA ALA A 456 46.21 3.00 36.17
C ALA A 456 47.22 1.83 36.24
N ALA A 457 46.88 0.67 35.67
CA ALA A 457 47.81 -0.47 35.56
C ALA A 457 48.95 -0.24 34.55
N SER A 458 48.70 0.49 33.45
CA SER A 458 49.73 0.84 32.46
C SER A 458 50.63 2.02 32.87
N GLY A 459 50.17 2.87 33.80
CA GLY A 459 50.94 4.01 34.31
C GLY A 459 51.98 3.67 35.38
N ASN A 460 52.08 2.39 35.78
CA ASN A 460 52.90 1.92 36.90
C ASN A 460 54.12 1.08 36.45
N GLN A 461 54.82 1.50 35.38
CA GLN A 461 56.22 1.09 35.19
C GLN A 461 57.14 2.06 35.96
N PRO A 462 57.87 1.60 37.00
CA PRO A 462 58.87 2.43 37.65
C PRO A 462 60.09 2.57 36.74
N GLY A 463 60.31 3.78 36.22
CA GLY A 463 61.56 4.14 35.55
C GLY A 463 62.71 4.14 36.54
N GLY A 464 63.55 3.10 36.49
CA GLY A 464 64.89 3.11 37.08
C GLY A 464 65.88 3.84 36.15
N GLY A 465 66.53 4.89 36.63
CA GLY A 465 67.68 5.54 35.95
C GLY A 465 69.02 4.82 36.26
N PRO A 466 70.19 5.44 36.05
CA PRO A 466 70.67 6.22 34.89
C PRO A 466 72.08 5.77 34.34
N SER A 467 72.44 6.27 33.14
CA SER A 467 73.80 6.51 32.55
C SER A 467 74.66 5.34 32.00
N PRO A 468 75.71 5.58 31.14
CA PRO A 468 76.03 6.72 30.24
C PRO A 468 76.55 6.32 28.81
N GLY A 469 76.59 7.30 27.88
CA GLY A 469 77.64 7.42 26.85
C GLY A 469 77.35 6.96 25.41
N GLY A 470 77.34 7.92 24.46
CA GLY A 470 77.46 7.65 23.01
C GLY A 470 76.93 8.80 22.14
N ALA A 471 77.83 9.46 21.40
CA ALA A 471 77.67 10.74 20.69
C ALA A 471 76.91 10.63 19.32
N PRO A 472 76.66 11.76 18.59
CA PRO A 472 75.44 12.01 17.80
C PRO A 472 75.52 11.79 16.26
N ALA A 473 74.34 11.82 15.62
CA ALA A 473 73.96 12.12 14.20
C ALA A 473 72.97 11.05 13.66
N SER A 474 71.97 11.28 12.80
CA SER A 474 71.58 12.39 11.92
C SER A 474 70.05 12.36 11.64
N LYS A 475 69.54 13.42 11.00
CA LYS A 475 68.14 13.59 10.54
C LYS A 475 67.86 12.87 9.21
N SER A 476 66.68 12.24 9.09
CA SER A 476 65.84 12.13 7.86
C SER A 476 64.50 11.49 8.27
N CYS A 477 63.35 12.16 8.22
CA CYS A 477 62.42 12.25 7.08
C CYS A 477 62.12 10.91 6.38
N CYS A 478 60.87 10.45 6.45
CA CYS A 478 60.06 10.10 5.28
C CYS A 478 58.58 9.87 5.63
N ILE A 479 57.75 10.38 4.72
CA ILE A 479 56.30 10.18 4.55
C ILE A 479 56.10 8.85 3.82
N GLN A 480 55.05 8.11 4.17
CA GLN A 480 54.10 7.50 3.22
C GLN A 480 52.77 7.21 3.91
#